data_AF-A0A7S4FA60-F1
#
_entry.id   AF-A0A7S4FA60-F1
#
_cell.length_a   1.000
_cell.length_b   1.000
_cell.length_c   1.000
_cell.angle_alpha   90.00
_cell.angle_beta   90.00
_cell.angle_gamma   90.00
#
_symmetry.space_group_name_H-M   'P 1'
#
loop_
_entity.id
_entity.type
_entity.pdbx_description
1 polymer ?
#
loop_
_entity_poly.entity_id
_entity_poly.type
_entity_poly.pdbx_seq_one_letter_code
_entity_poly.pdbx_strand_id
1 'polypeptide(L)'
;MLSEQSRMKQGSRLPAHSAGCRRLQSSCSHRYPILLSVLHLCTSFQQIHALHGVQDPYLALHIARMNIAANTAGVRIAPSPGKGMGVFALRQHTQEFVVGEYAGEFLSQRDIDARYENPLRTPGLWTPEDEWWYENRVKRGVGCTGAYIFKVDDDLYIDGEDCDTANWTRFLNHGEPNLRVKSLAKGLDGKPRVWFVALRDIEAGEELLWDYGESYWKEDDVVV
;
A
#
# COMPACT_ATOMS: atom_id res chain seq x y z
N MET A 1 -14.35 63.24 10.40
CA MET A 1 -15.72 63.54 9.94
C MET A 1 -15.90 62.95 8.56
N LEU A 2 -16.91 62.08 8.43
CA LEU A 2 -17.80 61.82 7.28
C LEU A 2 -17.23 61.73 5.85
N SER A 3 -17.45 60.57 5.22
CA SER A 3 -18.35 60.39 4.05
C SER A 3 -18.32 58.89 3.69
N GLU A 4 -19.36 58.07 3.80
CA GLU A 4 -20.74 58.09 3.26
C GLU A 4 -20.85 58.23 1.73
N GLN A 5 -21.14 57.09 1.07
CA GLN A 5 -21.96 56.97 -0.16
C GLN A 5 -22.78 55.67 -0.01
N SER A 6 -24.10 55.73 0.22
CA SER A 6 -25.21 55.82 -0.77
C SER A 6 -25.62 54.45 -1.37
N ARG A 7 -26.74 53.84 -0.90
CA ARG A 7 -28.11 53.71 -1.54
C ARG A 7 -28.14 52.72 -2.75
N MET A 8 -29.09 51.81 -2.97
CA MET A 8 -30.55 51.72 -2.66
C MET A 8 -31.06 50.26 -2.55
N LYS A 9 -32.21 50.10 -1.88
CA LYS A 9 -33.15 48.95 -1.82
C LYS A 9 -33.90 48.79 -3.20
N GLN A 10 -34.70 47.77 -3.56
CA GLN A 10 -35.73 47.02 -2.83
C GLN A 10 -36.46 46.00 -3.77
N GLY A 11 -36.97 44.87 -3.24
CA GLY A 11 -38.23 44.18 -3.64
C GLY A 11 -38.20 43.28 -4.90
N SER A 12 -38.93 42.15 -5.04
CA SER A 12 -40.09 41.61 -4.31
C SER A 12 -40.47 40.18 -4.78
N ARG A 13 -40.77 39.30 -3.80
CA ARG A 13 -41.79 38.21 -3.70
C ARG A 13 -42.03 37.13 -4.78
N LEU A 14 -42.18 35.90 -4.25
CA LEU A 14 -42.56 34.57 -4.79
C LEU A 14 -44.01 34.49 -5.34
N PRO A 15 -44.43 33.38 -6.01
CA PRO A 15 -44.98 32.22 -5.27
C PRO A 15 -44.70 30.82 -5.87
N ALA A 16 -44.95 29.79 -5.06
CA ALA A 16 -44.88 28.36 -5.36
C ALA A 16 -46.21 27.83 -5.97
N HIS A 17 -46.15 26.75 -6.77
CA HIS A 17 -47.26 25.81 -6.97
C HIS A 17 -46.75 24.42 -7.38
N SER A 18 -47.41 23.41 -6.83
CA SER A 18 -47.21 21.96 -6.99
C SER A 18 -47.98 21.39 -8.19
N ALA A 19 -47.44 20.34 -8.83
CA ALA A 19 -48.21 19.34 -9.58
C ALA A 19 -47.40 18.05 -9.77
N GLY A 20 -47.93 16.90 -9.35
CA GLY A 20 -47.38 15.58 -9.64
C GLY A 20 -47.91 14.99 -10.95
N CYS A 21 -47.14 14.14 -11.62
CA CYS A 21 -47.67 13.17 -12.59
C CYS A 21 -46.68 12.05 -12.93
N ARG A 22 -47.06 10.82 -12.53
CA ARG A 22 -46.92 9.50 -13.18
C ARG A 22 -45.56 8.95 -13.65
N ARG A 23 -45.40 7.66 -13.29
CA ARG A 23 -44.46 6.66 -13.82
C ARG A 23 -44.45 6.62 -15.34
N LEU A 24 -43.25 6.52 -15.91
CA LEU A 24 -42.97 5.79 -17.14
C LEU A 24 -41.85 4.79 -16.85
N GLN A 25 -42.21 3.51 -16.81
CA GLN A 25 -41.27 2.43 -17.08
C GLN A 25 -40.92 2.51 -18.56
N SER A 26 -39.64 2.65 -18.90
CA SER A 26 -39.15 2.14 -20.18
C SER A 26 -37.69 1.73 -20.04
N SER A 27 -37.46 0.50 -20.47
CA SER A 27 -36.20 -0.21 -20.60
C SER A 27 -35.16 0.56 -21.41
N CYS A 28 -33.93 0.66 -20.91
CA CYS A 28 -32.76 0.67 -21.76
C CYS A 28 -31.52 0.19 -20.99
N SER A 29 -31.17 -1.07 -21.22
CA SER A 29 -29.90 -1.67 -20.90
C SER A 29 -28.83 -1.15 -21.88
N HIS A 30 -27.73 -0.65 -21.33
CA HIS A 30 -26.41 -0.33 -21.93
C HIS A 30 -25.99 1.14 -21.71
N ARG A 31 -24.73 1.31 -21.28
CA ARG A 31 -24.02 2.50 -20.75
C ARG A 31 -24.12 2.50 -19.20
N TYR A 32 -23.05 2.37 -18.41
CA TYR A 32 -21.70 2.92 -18.51
C TYR A 32 -20.69 2.08 -17.70
N PRO A 33 -19.63 1.48 -18.29
CA PRO A 33 -18.56 0.83 -17.51
C PRO A 33 -17.68 1.84 -16.74
N ILE A 34 -17.67 3.11 -17.16
CA ILE A 34 -16.85 4.17 -16.56
C ILE A 34 -17.39 4.60 -15.19
N LEU A 35 -18.72 4.53 -14.98
CA LEU A 35 -19.34 4.94 -13.71
C LEU A 35 -19.06 3.92 -12.59
N LEU A 36 -18.99 2.62 -12.91
CA LEU A 36 -18.65 1.57 -11.95
C LEU A 36 -17.17 1.64 -11.50
N SER A 37 -16.25 2.00 -12.39
CA SER A 37 -14.84 2.21 -12.04
C SER A 37 -14.63 3.48 -11.19
N VAL A 38 -15.38 4.55 -11.48
CA VAL A 38 -15.35 5.78 -10.65
C VAL A 38 -15.99 5.54 -9.28
N LEU A 39 -17.07 4.74 -9.22
CA LEU A 39 -17.67 4.32 -7.95
C LEU A 39 -16.73 3.46 -7.11
N HIS A 40 -15.98 2.53 -7.71
CA HIS A 40 -14.94 1.75 -6.99
C HIS A 40 -13.77 2.63 -6.51
N LEU A 41 -13.36 3.63 -7.29
CA LEU A 41 -12.35 4.60 -6.86
C LEU A 41 -12.85 5.47 -5.70
N CYS A 42 -14.12 5.92 -5.75
CA CYS A 42 -14.72 6.72 -4.67
C CYS A 42 -14.94 5.92 -3.38
N THR A 43 -15.36 4.66 -3.45
CA THR A 43 -15.47 3.80 -2.26
C THR A 43 -14.11 3.48 -1.67
N SER A 44 -13.08 3.30 -2.52
CA SER A 44 -11.69 3.16 -2.10
C SER A 44 -11.21 4.43 -1.39
N PHE A 45 -11.48 5.63 -1.93
CA PHE A 45 -11.11 6.90 -1.28
C PHE A 45 -11.78 7.10 0.08
N GLN A 46 -13.08 6.79 0.20
CA GLN A 46 -13.79 6.89 1.48
C GLN A 46 -13.30 5.87 2.52
N GLN A 47 -12.92 4.65 2.10
CA GLN A 47 -12.27 3.66 2.97
C GLN A 47 -10.84 4.05 3.35
N ILE A 48 -10.06 4.64 2.44
CA ILE A 48 -8.68 5.11 2.70
C ILE A 48 -8.66 6.25 3.73
N HIS A 49 -9.58 7.21 3.64
CA HIS A 49 -9.69 8.27 4.65
C HIS A 49 -10.09 7.75 6.03
N ALA A 50 -10.99 6.76 6.09
CA ALA A 50 -11.52 6.23 7.34
C ALA A 50 -10.59 5.24 8.06
N LEU A 51 -9.72 4.51 7.32
CA LEU A 51 -8.83 3.49 7.90
C LEU A 51 -7.46 4.02 8.32
N HIS A 52 -6.99 5.14 7.75
CA HIS A 52 -5.60 5.56 7.95
C HIS A 52 -5.42 7.01 8.44
N GLY A 53 -6.47 7.84 8.50
CA GLY A 53 -6.29 9.26 8.85
C GLY A 53 -5.31 10.00 7.93
N VAL A 54 -5.10 9.49 6.71
CA VAL A 54 -4.03 9.92 5.81
C VAL A 54 -4.34 11.32 5.28
N GLN A 55 -3.57 12.28 5.76
CA GLN A 55 -3.57 13.67 5.28
C GLN A 55 -2.74 13.82 3.99
N ASP A 56 -2.02 12.77 3.57
CA ASP A 56 -1.13 12.79 2.41
C ASP A 56 -1.78 12.13 1.16
N PRO A 57 -2.19 12.93 0.15
CA PRO A 57 -2.79 12.40 -1.07
C PRO A 57 -1.86 11.47 -1.86
N TYR A 58 -0.53 11.58 -1.69
CA TYR A 58 0.41 10.68 -2.36
C TYR A 58 0.29 9.26 -1.80
N LEU A 59 0.42 9.08 -0.49
CA LEU A 59 0.26 7.78 0.15
C LEU A 59 -1.10 7.12 -0.17
N ALA A 60 -2.18 7.89 -0.19
CA ALA A 60 -3.50 7.41 -0.58
C ALA A 60 -3.54 6.80 -1.99
N LEU A 61 -2.87 7.43 -2.97
CA LEU A 61 -2.79 6.93 -4.34
C LEU A 61 -1.99 5.62 -4.42
N HIS A 62 -0.88 5.52 -3.70
CA HIS A 62 -0.09 4.28 -3.67
C HIS A 62 -0.86 3.12 -3.04
N ILE A 63 -1.58 3.36 -1.94
CA ILE A 63 -2.45 2.36 -1.32
C ILE A 63 -3.59 1.96 -2.27
N ALA A 64 -4.20 2.90 -2.99
CA ALA A 64 -5.22 2.58 -3.99
C ALA A 64 -4.66 1.70 -5.12
N ARG A 65 -3.46 2.02 -5.63
CA ARG A 65 -2.74 1.22 -6.63
C ARG A 65 -2.50 -0.20 -6.14
N MET A 66 -2.00 -0.35 -4.90
CA MET A 66 -1.76 -1.65 -4.28
C MET A 66 -3.05 -2.45 -4.11
N ASN A 67 -4.16 -1.83 -3.71
CA ASN A 67 -5.45 -2.49 -3.60
C ASN A 67 -5.95 -3.02 -4.95
N ILE A 68 -5.82 -2.25 -6.03
CA ILE A 68 -6.20 -2.69 -7.38
C ILE A 68 -5.34 -3.88 -7.83
N ALA A 69 -4.03 -3.82 -7.60
CA ALA A 69 -3.11 -4.90 -7.93
C ALA A 69 -3.39 -6.17 -7.10
N ALA A 70 -3.69 -6.02 -5.81
CA ALA A 70 -4.09 -7.10 -4.91
C ALA A 70 -5.37 -7.79 -5.43
N ASN A 71 -6.41 -7.01 -5.75
CA ASN A 71 -7.67 -7.56 -6.29
C ASN A 71 -7.44 -8.33 -7.59
N THR A 72 -6.56 -7.81 -8.47
CA THR A 72 -6.18 -8.48 -9.73
C THR A 72 -5.45 -9.81 -9.47
N ALA A 73 -4.65 -9.90 -8.40
CA ALA A 73 -4.02 -11.13 -7.96
C ALA A 73 -4.99 -12.12 -7.27
N GLY A 74 -6.25 -11.74 -7.05
CA GLY A 74 -7.24 -12.57 -6.34
C GLY A 74 -7.09 -12.53 -4.83
N VAL A 75 -6.61 -11.40 -4.29
CA VAL A 75 -6.48 -11.15 -2.86
C VAL A 75 -7.00 -9.75 -2.51
N ARG A 76 -7.24 -9.48 -1.23
CA ARG A 76 -7.62 -8.14 -0.74
C ARG A 76 -6.74 -7.74 0.44
N ILE A 77 -6.46 -6.45 0.55
CA ILE A 77 -5.81 -5.87 1.72
C ILE A 77 -6.92 -5.45 2.70
N ALA A 78 -6.85 -5.88 3.95
CA ALA A 78 -7.85 -5.56 4.97
C ALA A 78 -7.24 -5.55 6.38
N PRO A 79 -7.91 -4.97 7.40
CA PRO A 79 -7.42 -5.03 8.77
C PRO A 79 -7.22 -6.47 9.25
N SER A 80 -6.08 -6.72 9.89
CA SER A 80 -5.73 -7.99 10.53
C SER A 80 -5.61 -7.77 12.05
N PRO A 81 -6.37 -8.52 12.88
CA PRO A 81 -6.38 -8.32 14.32
C PRO A 81 -4.98 -8.38 14.95
N GLY A 82 -4.57 -7.28 15.60
CA GLY A 82 -3.28 -7.19 16.30
C GLY A 82 -2.05 -7.01 15.40
N LYS A 83 -2.22 -6.96 14.07
CA LYS A 83 -1.12 -6.87 13.08
C LYS A 83 -1.24 -5.65 12.15
N GLY A 84 -2.25 -4.81 12.34
CA GLY A 84 -2.53 -3.69 11.45
C GLY A 84 -3.28 -4.15 10.20
N MET A 85 -2.60 -4.21 9.06
CA MET A 85 -3.17 -4.69 7.79
C MET A 85 -2.68 -6.09 7.46
N GLY A 86 -3.48 -6.87 6.76
CA GLY A 86 -3.16 -8.19 6.25
C GLY A 86 -3.67 -8.39 4.83
N VAL A 87 -3.24 -9.47 4.20
CA VAL A 87 -3.71 -9.88 2.87
C VAL A 87 -4.58 -11.12 3.01
N PHE A 88 -5.75 -11.12 2.38
CA PHE A 88 -6.72 -12.20 2.48
C PHE A 88 -7.08 -12.71 1.08
N ALA A 89 -7.22 -14.02 0.93
CA ALA A 89 -7.63 -14.64 -0.32
C ALA A 89 -9.05 -14.20 -0.71
N LEU A 90 -9.28 -13.82 -1.98
CA LEU A 90 -10.61 -13.56 -2.54
C LEU A 90 -11.21 -14.79 -3.25
N ARG A 91 -10.34 -15.74 -3.60
CA ARG A 91 -10.67 -16.98 -4.29
C ARG A 91 -9.74 -18.07 -3.78
N GLN A 92 -10.04 -19.32 -4.12
CA GLN A 92 -9.14 -20.42 -3.82
C GLN A 92 -7.80 -20.23 -4.56
N HIS A 93 -6.71 -20.48 -3.84
CA HIS A 93 -5.36 -20.63 -4.39
C HIS A 93 -4.91 -22.06 -4.15
N THR A 94 -4.70 -22.82 -5.21
CA THR A 94 -4.26 -24.22 -5.08
C THR A 94 -2.82 -24.29 -4.58
N GLN A 95 -2.45 -25.41 -3.98
CA GLN A 95 -1.06 -25.72 -3.66
C GLN A 95 -0.14 -25.44 -4.87
N GLU A 96 1.07 -24.95 -4.62
CA GLU A 96 2.05 -24.51 -5.63
C GLU A 96 1.69 -23.27 -6.44
N PHE A 97 0.52 -22.66 -6.23
CA PHE A 97 0.15 -21.41 -6.89
C PHE A 97 1.06 -20.26 -6.42
N VAL A 98 1.61 -19.51 -7.38
CA VAL A 98 2.38 -18.29 -7.10
C VAL A 98 1.40 -17.15 -6.84
N VAL A 99 1.32 -16.70 -5.59
CA VAL A 99 0.35 -15.68 -5.16
C VAL A 99 0.81 -14.27 -5.54
N GLY A 100 2.10 -13.98 -5.37
CA GLY A 100 2.64 -12.67 -5.65
C GLY A 100 4.16 -12.62 -5.50
N GLU A 101 4.75 -11.58 -6.09
CA GLU A 101 6.16 -11.26 -5.95
C GLU A 101 6.37 -10.20 -4.87
N TYR A 102 7.38 -10.35 -4.01
CA TYR A 102 7.79 -9.30 -3.11
C TYR A 102 8.61 -8.25 -3.87
N ALA A 103 8.07 -7.04 -3.95
CA ALA A 103 8.69 -5.93 -4.66
C ALA A 103 8.99 -4.79 -3.70
N GLY A 104 10.07 -4.07 -4.00
CA GLY A 104 10.61 -3.00 -3.18
C GLY A 104 11.85 -2.38 -3.82
N GLU A 105 12.53 -1.52 -3.07
CA GLU A 105 13.85 -1.00 -3.43
C GLU A 105 14.88 -2.12 -3.34
N PHE A 106 15.75 -2.26 -4.34
CA PHE A 106 16.87 -3.21 -4.28
C PHE A 106 18.03 -2.57 -3.53
N LEU A 107 18.55 -3.30 -2.55
CA LEU A 107 19.65 -2.86 -1.70
C LEU A 107 20.81 -3.86 -1.78
N SER A 108 22.03 -3.32 -1.80
CA SER A 108 23.25 -4.10 -1.60
C SER A 108 23.57 -4.21 -0.11
N GLN A 109 24.50 -5.09 0.27
CA GLN A 109 25.04 -5.10 1.64
C GLN A 109 25.55 -3.71 2.07
N ARG A 110 26.24 -2.99 1.18
CA ARG A 110 26.74 -1.64 1.46
C ARG A 110 25.60 -0.66 1.77
N ASP A 111 24.44 -0.81 1.14
CA ASP A 111 23.28 0.05 1.42
C ASP A 111 22.66 -0.29 2.77
N ILE A 112 22.64 -1.57 3.16
CA ILE A 112 22.23 -2.01 4.51
C ILE A 112 23.15 -1.37 5.56
N ASP A 113 24.46 -1.56 5.42
CA ASP A 113 25.47 -1.05 6.34
C ASP A 113 25.44 0.48 6.44
N ALA A 114 25.21 1.18 5.32
CA ALA A 114 25.18 2.63 5.28
C ALA A 114 23.87 3.22 5.84
N ARG A 115 22.71 2.58 5.59
CA ARG A 115 21.39 3.21 5.77
C ARG A 115 20.57 2.67 6.94
N TYR A 116 20.82 1.45 7.42
CA TYR A 116 19.95 0.78 8.40
C TYR A 116 20.65 0.25 9.66
N GLU A 117 21.97 0.11 9.69
CA GLU A 117 22.65 -0.30 10.93
C GLU A 117 22.52 0.76 12.04
N ASN A 118 22.29 0.29 13.28
CA ASN A 118 22.13 1.08 14.50
C ASN A 118 23.43 1.00 15.36
N PRO A 119 24.04 2.12 15.83
CA PRO A 119 23.63 3.50 15.60
C PRO A 119 23.67 3.85 14.13
N LEU A 120 22.57 4.46 13.68
CA LEU A 120 22.53 5.13 12.38
C LEU A 120 23.75 6.03 12.32
N ARG A 121 24.61 5.73 11.34
CA ARG A 121 25.89 6.37 11.00
C ARG A 121 27.11 5.56 11.42
N THR A 122 27.65 4.87 10.44
CA THR A 122 29.06 5.06 10.11
C THR A 122 29.13 6.28 9.16
N PRO A 123 29.31 7.54 9.63
CA PRO A 123 29.36 8.70 8.72
C PRO A 123 30.44 8.54 7.64
N GLY A 124 31.46 7.72 7.91
CA GLY A 124 32.51 7.38 6.95
C GLY A 124 32.05 6.60 5.71
N LEU A 125 30.85 6.01 5.71
CA LEU A 125 30.30 5.29 4.54
C LEU A 125 29.29 6.11 3.72
N TRP A 126 28.77 7.22 4.26
CA TRP A 126 27.76 8.04 3.60
C TRP A 126 28.34 8.80 2.42
N THR A 127 27.67 8.65 1.30
CA THR A 127 27.94 9.38 0.06
C THR A 127 26.85 10.44 -0.13
N PRO A 128 27.06 11.45 -1.01
CA PRO A 128 26.00 12.38 -1.39
C PRO A 128 24.73 11.68 -1.88
N GLU A 129 24.85 10.49 -2.47
CA GLU A 129 23.73 9.66 -2.90
C GLU A 129 22.88 9.15 -1.72
N ASP A 130 23.49 8.79 -0.59
CA ASP A 130 22.76 8.34 0.61
C ASP A 130 22.08 9.51 1.33
N GLU A 131 22.74 10.67 1.36
CA GLU A 131 22.15 11.90 1.90
C GLU A 131 20.92 12.28 1.08
N TRP A 132 21.03 12.26 -0.25
CA TRP A 132 19.90 12.50 -1.14
C TRP A 132 18.79 11.46 -0.95
N TRP A 133 19.13 10.16 -0.84
CA TRP A 133 18.17 9.08 -0.61
C TRP A 133 17.38 9.31 0.69
N TYR A 134 18.07 9.61 1.79
CA TYR A 134 17.46 9.84 3.09
C TYR A 134 16.58 11.09 3.08
N GLU A 135 17.10 12.22 2.57
CA GLU A 135 16.31 13.44 2.44
C GLU A 135 15.06 13.26 1.59
N ASN A 136 15.15 12.50 0.49
CA ASN A 136 14.02 12.22 -0.38
C ASN A 136 12.95 11.40 0.37
N ARG A 137 13.34 10.37 1.11
CA ARG A 137 12.42 9.60 1.96
C ARG A 137 11.74 10.49 3.01
N VAL A 138 12.50 11.32 3.72
CA VAL A 138 11.96 12.28 4.71
C VAL A 138 10.97 13.25 4.06
N LYS A 139 11.31 13.82 2.90
CA LYS A 139 10.42 14.74 2.16
C LYS A 139 9.09 14.09 1.76
N ARG A 140 9.08 12.78 1.51
CA ARG A 140 7.89 11.98 1.17
C ARG A 140 7.23 11.30 2.38
N GLY A 141 7.74 11.52 3.59
CA GLY A 141 7.22 10.85 4.80
C GLY A 141 7.45 9.33 4.83
N VAL A 142 8.45 8.83 4.09
CA VAL A 142 8.85 7.42 4.07
C VAL A 142 9.85 7.16 5.19
N GLY A 143 9.64 6.09 5.95
CA GLY A 143 10.54 5.66 7.02
C GLY A 143 11.85 5.03 6.53
N CYS A 144 12.71 4.70 7.48
CA CYS A 144 13.92 3.90 7.29
C CYS A 144 14.02 2.89 8.44
N THR A 145 12.93 2.16 8.69
CA THR A 145 12.79 1.28 9.87
C THR A 145 13.55 -0.04 9.71
N GLY A 146 13.81 -0.46 8.47
CA GLY A 146 14.39 -1.78 8.19
C GLY A 146 13.43 -2.96 8.39
N ALA A 147 12.22 -2.71 8.90
CA ALA A 147 11.22 -3.76 9.19
C ALA A 147 10.67 -4.46 7.93
N TYR A 148 10.91 -3.90 6.74
CA TYR A 148 10.48 -4.45 5.45
C TYR A 148 11.65 -4.98 4.61
N ILE A 149 12.83 -5.14 5.21
CA ILE A 149 14.00 -5.68 4.52
C ILE A 149 13.88 -7.20 4.42
N PHE A 150 13.89 -7.69 3.19
CA PHE A 150 14.00 -9.09 2.86
C PHE A 150 15.42 -9.38 2.36
N LYS A 151 16.18 -10.23 3.08
CA LYS A 151 17.48 -10.74 2.60
C LYS A 151 17.26 -11.89 1.61
N VAL A 152 17.69 -11.70 0.37
CA VAL A 152 17.49 -12.69 -0.72
C VAL A 152 18.71 -13.57 -0.92
N ASP A 153 19.90 -12.99 -0.80
CA ASP A 153 21.21 -13.65 -0.84
C ASP A 153 22.19 -12.90 0.07
N ASP A 154 23.45 -13.33 0.15
CA ASP A 154 24.47 -12.75 1.03
C ASP A 154 24.61 -11.22 0.89
N ASP A 155 24.55 -10.70 -0.34
CA ASP A 155 24.77 -9.29 -0.67
C ASP A 155 23.55 -8.60 -1.31
N LEU A 156 22.39 -9.26 -1.36
CA LEU A 156 21.21 -8.80 -2.10
C LEU A 156 19.94 -8.78 -1.23
N TYR A 157 19.32 -7.61 -1.20
CA TYR A 157 18.18 -7.31 -0.34
C TYR A 157 17.06 -6.60 -1.11
N ILE A 158 15.82 -6.72 -0.61
CA ILE A 158 14.64 -5.98 -1.11
C ILE A 158 13.99 -5.26 0.08
N ASP A 159 13.84 -3.94 0.01
CA ASP A 159 13.11 -3.15 1.02
C ASP A 159 11.71 -2.76 0.52
N GLY A 160 10.68 -3.31 1.17
CA GLY A 160 9.27 -3.01 0.91
C GLY A 160 8.69 -1.79 1.63
N GLU A 161 9.52 -0.97 2.30
CA GLU A 161 9.04 0.16 3.12
C GLU A 161 8.47 1.32 2.28
N ASP A 162 9.13 1.64 1.17
CA ASP A 162 8.74 2.74 0.27
C ASP A 162 7.56 2.34 -0.64
N CYS A 163 6.43 3.02 -0.47
CA CYS A 163 5.21 2.78 -1.25
C CYS A 163 5.36 3.03 -2.77
N ASP A 164 6.37 3.79 -3.19
CA ASP A 164 6.61 4.07 -4.61
C ASP A 164 7.12 2.83 -5.33
N THR A 165 8.03 2.08 -4.68
CA THR A 165 8.69 0.89 -5.20
C THR A 165 8.02 -0.42 -4.75
N ALA A 166 7.39 -0.41 -3.58
CA ALA A 166 6.75 -1.60 -3.01
C ALA A 166 5.42 -1.94 -3.71
N ASN A 167 4.97 -3.18 -3.49
CA ASN A 167 3.65 -3.65 -3.90
C ASN A 167 2.84 -4.19 -2.71
N TRP A 168 1.66 -4.75 -2.99
CA TRP A 168 0.71 -5.21 -1.96
C TRP A 168 1.23 -6.36 -1.09
N THR A 169 2.28 -7.07 -1.49
CA THR A 169 2.81 -8.20 -0.70
C THR A 169 3.51 -7.75 0.59
N ARG A 170 3.84 -6.46 0.73
CA ARG A 170 4.35 -5.87 1.98
C ARG A 170 3.38 -6.01 3.16
N PHE A 171 2.11 -6.29 2.90
CA PHE A 171 1.07 -6.50 3.93
C PHE A 171 0.90 -7.98 4.31
N LEU A 172 1.70 -8.90 3.76
CA LEU A 172 1.67 -10.31 4.15
C LEU A 172 2.30 -10.47 5.53
N ASN A 173 1.51 -10.95 6.48
CA ASN A 173 1.89 -11.03 7.88
C ASN A 173 2.62 -12.33 8.23
N HIS A 174 3.30 -12.28 9.38
CA HIS A 174 3.80 -13.48 10.05
C HIS A 174 2.67 -14.27 10.74
N GLY A 175 2.81 -15.59 10.79
CA GLY A 175 1.93 -16.49 11.54
C GLY A 175 2.17 -17.96 11.18
N GLU A 176 1.19 -18.82 11.45
CA GLU A 176 1.21 -20.20 10.95
C GLU A 176 1.18 -20.18 9.42
N PRO A 177 2.25 -20.61 8.74
CA PRO A 177 2.43 -20.29 7.33
C PRO A 177 1.53 -21.15 6.43
N ASN A 178 0.78 -20.48 5.55
CA ASN A 178 0.15 -21.10 4.40
C ASN A 178 0.84 -20.71 3.08
N LEU A 179 1.86 -19.84 3.15
CA LEU A 179 2.77 -19.50 2.08
C LEU A 179 4.21 -19.90 2.42
N ARG A 180 4.97 -20.26 1.40
CA ARG A 180 6.43 -20.33 1.45
C ARG A 180 7.04 -19.35 0.48
N VAL A 181 8.31 -19.04 0.70
CA VAL A 181 9.10 -18.20 -0.20
C VAL A 181 9.84 -19.06 -1.22
N LYS A 182 9.86 -18.61 -2.48
CA LYS A 182 10.86 -18.99 -3.48
C LYS A 182 11.65 -17.74 -3.85
N SER A 183 12.97 -17.82 -3.82
CA SER A 183 13.85 -16.71 -4.21
C SER A 183 14.73 -17.07 -5.40
N LEU A 184 15.12 -16.04 -6.15
CA LEU A 184 16.17 -16.08 -7.16
C LEU A 184 17.09 -14.90 -6.90
N ALA A 185 18.31 -15.18 -6.43
CA ALA A 185 19.27 -14.14 -6.07
C ALA A 185 19.64 -13.23 -7.24
N LYS A 186 19.95 -13.83 -8.41
CA LYS A 186 20.37 -13.08 -9.60
C LYS A 186 19.46 -13.46 -10.77
N GLY A 187 18.43 -12.63 -10.98
CA GLY A 187 17.60 -12.67 -12.18
C GLY A 187 18.40 -12.40 -13.45
N LEU A 188 17.74 -12.50 -14.61
CA LEU A 188 18.38 -12.18 -15.90
C LEU A 188 18.84 -10.72 -15.99
N ASP A 189 18.23 -9.83 -15.22
CA ASP A 189 18.57 -8.43 -15.06
C ASP A 189 19.57 -8.18 -13.92
N GLY A 190 20.11 -9.24 -13.31
CA GLY A 190 21.02 -9.18 -12.17
C GLY A 190 20.35 -8.82 -10.84
N LYS A 191 19.01 -8.72 -10.79
CA LYS A 191 18.27 -8.30 -9.59
C LYS A 191 17.69 -9.49 -8.83
N PRO A 192 17.57 -9.40 -7.49
CA PRO A 192 16.92 -10.43 -6.71
C PRO A 192 15.41 -10.45 -6.95
N ARG A 193 14.82 -11.64 -6.87
CA ARG A 193 13.38 -11.87 -7.02
C ARG A 193 12.89 -12.79 -5.91
N VAL A 194 11.72 -12.48 -5.36
CA VAL A 194 11.12 -13.22 -4.25
C VAL A 194 9.65 -13.44 -4.57
N TRP A 195 9.17 -14.67 -4.46
CA TRP A 195 7.77 -15.02 -4.70
C TRP A 195 7.19 -15.78 -3.51
N PHE A 196 5.92 -15.49 -3.21
CA PHE A 196 5.12 -16.25 -2.28
C PHE A 196 4.34 -17.32 -3.01
N VAL A 197 4.45 -18.55 -2.51
CA VAL A 197 3.84 -19.73 -3.12
C VAL A 197 3.00 -20.47 -2.09
N ALA A 198 1.78 -20.83 -2.45
CA ALA A 198 0.87 -21.57 -1.58
C ALA A 198 1.46 -22.93 -1.18
N LEU A 199 1.53 -23.18 0.14
CA LEU A 199 2.01 -24.43 0.73
C LEU A 199 0.99 -25.56 0.65
N ARG A 200 -0.29 -25.19 0.64
CA ARG A 200 -1.47 -26.05 0.53
C ARG A 200 -2.55 -25.29 -0.27
N ASP A 201 -3.69 -25.93 -0.49
CA ASP A 201 -4.88 -25.20 -0.94
C ASP A 201 -5.28 -24.17 0.13
N ILE A 202 -5.54 -22.94 -0.30
CA ILE A 202 -5.96 -21.81 0.52
C ILE A 202 -7.34 -21.37 0.06
N GLU A 203 -8.30 -21.41 0.97
CA GLU A 203 -9.69 -21.05 0.71
C GLU A 203 -9.91 -19.53 0.70
N ALA A 204 -10.98 -19.11 0.03
CA ALA A 204 -11.38 -17.71 0.05
C ALA A 204 -11.66 -17.24 1.48
N GLY A 205 -11.14 -16.07 1.84
CA GLY A 205 -11.27 -15.47 3.16
C GLY A 205 -10.13 -15.78 4.13
N GLU A 206 -9.29 -16.79 3.87
CA GLU A 206 -8.10 -17.04 4.70
C GLU A 206 -7.10 -15.88 4.59
N GLU A 207 -6.45 -15.54 5.72
CA GLU A 207 -5.30 -14.64 5.72
C GLU A 207 -4.09 -15.36 5.14
N LEU A 208 -3.35 -14.69 4.28
CA LEU A 208 -2.11 -15.18 3.70
C LEU A 208 -0.95 -14.86 4.65
N LEU A 209 -0.32 -15.92 5.16
CA LEU A 209 0.68 -15.86 6.22
C LEU A 209 1.94 -16.59 5.79
N TRP A 210 3.10 -16.03 6.15
CA TRP A 210 4.40 -16.64 5.89
C TRP A 210 5.32 -16.53 7.09
N ASP A 211 6.40 -17.31 7.08
CA ASP A 211 7.40 -17.26 8.13
C ASP A 211 8.45 -16.18 7.83
N TYR A 212 8.49 -15.11 8.64
CA TYR A 212 9.46 -14.02 8.50
C TYR A 212 10.89 -14.48 8.78
N GLY A 213 11.05 -15.64 9.43
CA GLY A 213 12.34 -16.20 9.84
C GLY A 213 12.80 -15.68 11.19
N GLU A 214 13.70 -16.45 11.82
CA GLU A 214 14.23 -16.16 13.15
C GLU A 214 14.99 -14.83 13.25
N SER A 215 15.57 -14.37 12.15
CA SER A 215 16.33 -13.11 12.10
C SER A 215 15.47 -11.87 12.28
N TYR A 216 14.15 -11.94 12.02
CA TYR A 216 13.25 -10.81 12.20
C TYR A 216 13.02 -10.47 13.68
N TRP A 217 13.10 -11.46 14.57
CA TRP A 217 12.81 -11.31 15.99
C TRP A 217 14.05 -11.05 16.84
N LYS A 218 15.23 -10.88 16.22
CA LYS A 218 16.46 -10.64 16.98
C LYS A 218 16.41 -9.25 17.61
N GLU A 219 16.35 -9.24 18.93
CA GLU A 219 16.39 -8.06 19.79
C GLU A 219 17.79 -7.41 19.76
N ASP A 220 18.05 -6.55 18.78
CA ASP A 220 19.09 -5.50 18.91
C ASP A 220 18.48 -4.08 18.97
N ASP A 221 17.14 -3.96 19.00
CA ASP A 221 16.42 -2.69 19.21
C ASP A 221 16.07 -2.43 20.68
N VAL A 222 17.03 -2.62 21.59
CA VAL A 222 16.91 -2.05 22.94
C VAL A 222 17.26 -0.57 22.87
N VAL A 223 16.23 0.26 22.68
CA VAL A 223 16.32 1.70 22.93
C VAL A 223 16.55 1.90 24.44
N VAL A 224 17.73 2.35 24.82
CA VAL A 224 17.99 2.97 26.14
C VAL A 224 18.14 4.47 25.95
#